data_AF-A0A8J7Y388-F1
#
_entry.id   AF-A0A8J7Y388-F1
#
_cell.length_a   1.000
_cell.length_b   1.000
_cell.length_c   1.000
_cell.angle_alpha   90.00
_cell.angle_beta   90.00
_cell.angle_gamma   90.00
#
_symmetry.space_group_name_H-M   'P 1'
#
loop_
_entity.id
_entity.type
_entity.pdbx_description
1 polymer ?
#
loop_
_entity_poly.entity_id
_entity_poly.type
_entity_poly.pdbx_seq_one_letter_code
_entity_poly.pdbx_strand_id
1 'polypeptide(L)'
;MAGVDPGTTAAVAVLTLGGEVISLYSGKNFSLQDIISFISEYGSPCIIATDVNPAPQTVDKLCHSFDCKLHIPPSDLSVDEKNELTRNYDFKNFHQRDALAAALKALEHHKAKFDNIDARLHEKNMEEHSEMIKSLVLRGYPVERAISMVEEKISQPESPPQELPLTAEPEPAQKHSAELLQKKVADLTHTVERLTEYRTELEQENQNLRQQLEDAQQNLRLYDRKSRKEVLESQAIKSKESHIKKLGEELKIEREKARLLSQENEILKEMRTLEYSQKALPVKVLPRFSKEEIRALDDRFTIKEGDIIYLQDPSGGGATTARELMEKGVRAIISKERMSHLAEEEFTRAKIPVISEREIPLKVLGNFGVISREDFESEFNQWKMAQEIVEAKQKEKQLKTIIEEYKEKRIKDGIEQVSE
;
A
#
# COMPACT_ATOMS: atom_id res chain seq x y z
N MET A 1 8.31 -28.68 -6.59
CA MET A 1 8.72 -27.25 -6.57
C MET A 1 9.15 -26.91 -5.15
N ALA A 2 10.08 -25.96 -4.99
CA ALA A 2 10.48 -25.49 -3.67
C ALA A 2 10.42 -23.97 -3.57
N GLY A 3 9.88 -23.43 -2.49
CA GLY A 3 9.94 -22.01 -2.14
C GLY A 3 10.89 -21.80 -0.99
N VAL A 4 11.70 -20.74 -1.06
CA VAL A 4 12.76 -20.48 -0.08
C VAL A 4 12.67 -19.02 0.39
N ASP A 5 12.54 -18.84 1.70
CA ASP A 5 12.69 -17.56 2.40
C ASP A 5 14.07 -17.55 3.09
N PRO A 6 15.08 -16.85 2.54
CA PRO A 6 16.42 -16.79 3.12
C PRO A 6 16.53 -15.71 4.20
N GLY A 7 17.14 -16.04 5.34
CA GLY A 7 17.37 -15.07 6.40
C GLY A 7 18.06 -15.67 7.62
N THR A 8 18.04 -14.96 8.74
CA THR A 8 18.52 -15.48 10.04
C THR A 8 17.69 -16.69 10.51
N THR A 9 16.40 -16.68 10.17
CA THR A 9 15.52 -17.83 10.21
C THR A 9 15.12 -18.12 8.77
N ALA A 10 15.70 -19.16 8.17
CA ALA A 10 15.35 -19.53 6.81
C ALA A 10 14.20 -20.54 6.84
N ALA A 11 13.34 -20.48 5.83
CA ALA A 11 12.22 -21.40 5.66
C ALA A 11 12.19 -21.97 4.24
N VAL A 12 11.73 -23.21 4.15
CA VAL A 12 11.60 -23.95 2.90
C VAL A 12 10.23 -24.61 2.85
N ALA A 13 9.55 -24.42 1.73
CA ALA A 13 8.28 -25.07 1.39
C ALA A 13 8.50 -25.98 0.18
N VAL A 14 8.12 -27.24 0.27
CA VAL A 14 8.19 -28.21 -0.84
C VAL A 14 6.77 -28.60 -1.24
N LEU A 15 6.46 -28.45 -2.54
CA LEU A 15 5.16 -28.80 -3.11
C LEU A 15 5.29 -29.69 -4.34
N THR A 16 4.27 -30.49 -4.63
CA THR A 16 4.09 -31.19 -5.91
C THR A 16 3.83 -30.21 -7.06
N LEU A 17 3.91 -30.67 -8.31
CA LEU A 17 3.52 -29.84 -9.46
C LEU A 17 1.99 -29.68 -9.59
N GLY A 18 1.22 -30.43 -8.78
CA GLY A 18 -0.23 -30.27 -8.61
C GLY A 18 -0.64 -29.26 -7.53
N GLY A 19 0.31 -28.76 -6.73
CA GLY A 19 0.04 -27.78 -5.67
C GLY A 19 -0.27 -28.35 -4.29
N GLU A 20 0.01 -29.63 -4.07
CA GLU A 20 -0.04 -30.24 -2.74
C GLU A 20 1.25 -29.94 -1.98
N VAL A 21 1.12 -29.52 -0.71
CA VAL A 21 2.28 -29.25 0.16
C VAL A 21 2.79 -30.58 0.71
N ILE A 22 4.03 -30.92 0.38
CA ILE A 22 4.70 -32.13 0.87
C ILE A 22 5.34 -31.84 2.23
N SER A 23 6.03 -30.72 2.36
CA SER A 23 6.76 -30.37 3.57
C SER A 23 6.95 -28.87 3.73
N LEU A 24 6.92 -28.40 4.97
CA LEU A 24 7.10 -27.00 5.33
C LEU A 24 7.92 -26.88 6.61
N TYR A 25 9.11 -26.29 6.50
CA TYR A 25 10.06 -26.22 7.59
C TYR A 25 10.67 -24.82 7.71
N SER A 26 11.04 -24.44 8.93
CA SER A 26 11.76 -23.20 9.22
C SER A 26 12.67 -23.40 10.41
N GLY A 27 13.89 -22.88 10.35
CA GLY A 27 14.88 -23.02 11.41
C GLY A 27 15.81 -21.82 11.51
N LYS A 28 16.28 -21.54 12.73
CA LYS A 28 17.40 -20.60 12.95
C LYS A 28 18.69 -21.25 12.52
N ASN A 29 19.59 -20.49 11.87
CA ASN A 29 20.86 -21.00 11.33
C ASN A 29 20.70 -22.13 10.30
N PHE A 30 19.58 -22.18 9.59
CA PHE A 30 19.34 -23.18 8.56
C PHE A 30 20.19 -22.84 7.33
N SER A 31 21.32 -23.54 7.17
CA SER A 31 22.34 -23.20 6.18
C SER A 31 21.93 -23.64 4.77
N LEU A 32 22.67 -23.17 3.76
CA LEU A 32 22.43 -23.57 2.37
C LEU A 32 22.55 -25.10 2.19
N GLN A 33 23.52 -25.74 2.86
CA GLN A 33 23.68 -27.20 2.80
C GLN A 33 22.51 -27.93 3.46
N ASP A 34 22.03 -27.43 4.60
CA ASP A 34 20.88 -28.04 5.29
C ASP A 34 19.60 -27.92 4.43
N ILE A 35 19.43 -26.80 3.72
CA ILE A 35 18.33 -26.61 2.76
C ILE A 35 18.44 -27.61 1.61
N ILE A 36 19.65 -27.81 1.05
CA ILE A 36 19.87 -28.79 -0.02
C ILE A 36 19.54 -30.20 0.47
N SER A 37 20.05 -30.60 1.64
CA SER A 37 19.76 -31.91 2.22
C SER A 37 18.26 -32.09 2.44
N PHE A 38 17.59 -31.10 3.04
CA PHE A 38 16.14 -31.15 3.29
C PHE A 38 15.33 -31.29 2.01
N ILE A 39 15.63 -30.51 0.97
CA ILE A 39 14.91 -30.62 -0.31
C ILE A 39 15.19 -31.99 -0.95
N SER A 40 16.44 -32.46 -0.89
CA SER A 40 16.85 -33.73 -1.51
C SER A 40 16.17 -34.96 -0.90
N GLU A 41 15.73 -34.90 0.36
CA GLU A 41 14.91 -35.95 0.99
C GLU A 41 13.58 -36.19 0.25
N TYR A 42 13.04 -35.15 -0.39
CA TYR A 42 11.79 -35.20 -1.15
C TYR A 42 12.02 -35.25 -2.67
N GLY A 43 13.29 -35.27 -3.11
CA GLY A 43 13.68 -35.36 -4.52
C GLY A 43 14.34 -34.09 -5.08
N SER A 44 14.51 -34.03 -6.39
CA SER A 44 15.13 -32.88 -7.07
C SER A 44 14.07 -31.85 -7.49
N PRO A 45 14.17 -30.59 -7.03
CA PRO A 45 13.20 -29.56 -7.38
C PRO A 45 13.35 -29.18 -8.86
N CYS A 46 12.24 -29.06 -9.58
CA CYS A 46 12.26 -28.53 -10.96
C CYS A 46 12.25 -27.00 -11.00
N ILE A 47 11.69 -26.37 -9.96
CA ILE A 47 11.59 -24.92 -9.80
C ILE A 47 11.94 -24.58 -8.36
N ILE A 48 12.80 -23.57 -8.18
CA ILE A 48 13.03 -22.89 -6.91
C ILE A 48 12.49 -21.46 -7.02
N ALA A 49 11.69 -21.04 -6.03
CA ALA A 49 11.00 -19.76 -6.02
C ALA A 49 11.37 -18.92 -4.79
N THR A 50 11.30 -17.60 -4.95
CA THR A 50 11.46 -16.60 -3.88
C THR A 50 10.34 -15.56 -3.97
N ASP A 51 10.10 -14.85 -2.89
CA ASP A 51 9.05 -13.83 -2.75
C ASP A 51 9.54 -12.39 -3.03
N VAL A 52 10.83 -12.20 -3.30
CA VAL A 52 11.45 -10.88 -3.52
C VAL A 52 12.12 -10.76 -4.89
N ASN A 53 12.21 -9.53 -5.40
CA ASN A 53 12.87 -9.16 -6.64
C ASN A 53 13.87 -8.01 -6.39
N PRO A 54 15.18 -8.20 -6.61
CA PRO A 54 15.83 -9.36 -7.22
C PRO A 54 15.97 -10.56 -6.27
N ALA A 55 16.16 -11.76 -6.85
CA ALA A 55 16.34 -12.97 -6.07
C ALA A 55 17.56 -12.88 -5.12
N PRO A 56 17.45 -13.34 -3.86
CA PRO A 56 18.58 -13.36 -2.94
C PRO A 56 19.67 -14.33 -3.41
N GLN A 57 20.94 -14.00 -3.13
CA GLN A 57 22.10 -14.82 -3.56
C GLN A 57 22.03 -16.28 -3.08
N THR A 58 21.45 -16.53 -1.91
CA THR A 58 21.26 -17.89 -1.38
C THR A 58 20.35 -18.73 -2.28
N VAL A 59 19.24 -18.14 -2.75
CA VAL A 59 18.27 -18.80 -3.62
C VAL A 59 18.86 -19.04 -5.00
N ASP A 60 19.63 -18.09 -5.52
CA ASP A 60 20.34 -18.23 -6.80
C ASP A 60 21.36 -19.39 -6.75
N LYS A 61 22.15 -19.48 -5.68
CA LYS A 61 23.08 -20.60 -5.46
C LYS A 61 22.35 -21.94 -5.32
N LEU A 62 21.22 -21.99 -4.61
CA LEU A 62 20.40 -23.19 -4.51
C LEU A 62 19.90 -23.64 -5.88
N CYS A 63 19.46 -22.68 -6.71
CA CYS A 63 19.00 -22.94 -8.06
C CYS A 63 20.07 -23.57 -8.95
N HIS A 64 21.31 -23.05 -8.89
CA HIS A 64 22.46 -23.63 -9.58
C HIS A 64 22.85 -25.01 -9.04
N SER A 65 22.67 -25.25 -7.73
CA SER A 65 23.03 -26.54 -7.11
C SER A 65 22.13 -27.68 -7.58
N PHE A 66 20.86 -27.39 -7.87
CA PHE A 66 19.87 -28.38 -8.32
C PHE A 66 19.66 -28.41 -9.83
N ASP A 67 20.36 -27.58 -10.61
CA ASP A 67 20.13 -27.40 -12.06
C ASP A 67 18.65 -27.21 -12.41
N CYS A 68 17.99 -26.32 -11.65
CA CYS A 68 16.56 -26.08 -11.76
C CYS A 68 16.24 -24.67 -12.24
N LYS A 69 14.96 -24.38 -12.49
CA LYS A 69 14.53 -23.05 -12.92
C LYS A 69 14.28 -22.13 -11.73
N LEU A 70 14.91 -20.96 -11.73
CA LEU A 70 14.63 -19.91 -10.74
C LEU A 70 13.35 -19.15 -11.13
N HIS A 71 12.39 -19.10 -10.22
CA HIS A 71 11.20 -18.26 -10.35
C HIS A 71 11.34 -17.01 -9.47
N ILE A 72 11.28 -15.84 -10.11
CA ILE A 72 11.33 -14.53 -9.46
C ILE A 72 10.03 -13.79 -9.80
N PRO A 73 9.32 -13.26 -8.81
CA PRO A 73 8.09 -12.50 -9.06
C PRO A 73 8.42 -11.15 -9.74
N PRO A 74 7.45 -10.55 -10.46
CA PRO A 74 7.67 -9.27 -11.13
C PRO A 74 8.00 -8.13 -10.16
N SER A 75 7.48 -8.19 -8.93
CA SER A 75 7.75 -7.29 -7.81
C SER A 75 7.73 -8.09 -6.51
N ASP A 76 8.27 -7.53 -5.43
CA ASP A 76 8.17 -8.12 -4.09
C ASP A 76 6.70 -8.43 -3.75
N LEU A 77 6.46 -9.62 -3.22
CA LEU A 77 5.11 -10.00 -2.77
C LEU A 77 4.75 -9.20 -1.52
N SER A 78 3.61 -8.52 -1.59
CA SER A 78 3.04 -7.83 -0.44
C SER A 78 2.54 -8.82 0.63
N VAL A 79 2.46 -8.38 1.88
CA VAL A 79 1.98 -9.22 2.99
C VAL A 79 0.54 -9.70 2.73
N ASP A 80 -0.29 -8.86 2.12
CA ASP A 80 -1.68 -9.20 1.79
C ASP A 80 -1.75 -10.29 0.71
N GLU A 81 -0.93 -10.20 -0.34
CA GLU A 81 -0.83 -11.26 -1.37
C GLU A 81 -0.34 -12.58 -0.77
N LYS A 82 0.67 -12.55 0.12
CA LYS A 82 1.15 -13.76 0.80
C LYS A 82 0.04 -14.41 1.63
N ASN A 83 -0.73 -13.61 2.36
CA ASN A 83 -1.87 -14.11 3.17
C ASN A 83 -2.99 -14.67 2.29
N GLU A 84 -3.26 -14.07 1.13
CA GLU A 84 -4.28 -14.56 0.20
C GLU A 84 -3.89 -15.90 -0.43
N LEU A 85 -2.64 -16.03 -0.89
CA LEU A 85 -2.11 -17.27 -1.46
C LEU A 85 -2.09 -18.42 -0.45
N THR A 86 -1.80 -18.11 0.82
CA THR A 86 -1.64 -19.12 1.87
C THR A 86 -2.92 -19.34 2.70
N ARG A 87 -4.05 -18.71 2.35
CA ARG A 87 -5.29 -18.74 3.14
C ARG A 87 -5.79 -20.14 3.52
N ASN A 88 -5.60 -21.12 2.64
CA ASN A 88 -6.10 -22.48 2.81
C ASN A 88 -5.03 -23.47 3.31
N TYR A 89 -3.87 -22.98 3.77
CA TYR A 89 -2.75 -23.80 4.19
C TYR A 89 -2.34 -23.49 5.62
N ASP A 90 -1.98 -24.53 6.36
CA ASP A 90 -1.46 -24.39 7.71
C ASP A 90 0.05 -24.10 7.70
N PHE A 91 0.47 -23.08 8.45
CA PHE A 91 1.86 -22.72 8.66
C PHE A 91 2.10 -22.26 10.10
N LYS A 92 3.31 -22.45 10.61
CA LYS A 92 3.64 -22.18 12.03
C LYS A 92 4.11 -20.76 12.30
N ASN A 93 4.67 -20.08 11.30
CA ASN A 93 5.21 -18.74 11.44
C ASN A 93 5.22 -17.98 10.09
N PHE A 94 5.54 -16.69 10.15
CA PHE A 94 5.56 -15.83 8.97
C PHE A 94 6.65 -16.21 7.95
N HIS A 95 7.76 -16.81 8.36
CA HIS A 95 8.79 -17.30 7.42
C HIS A 95 8.28 -18.48 6.59
N GLN A 96 7.59 -19.43 7.23
CA GLN A 96 6.95 -20.54 6.54
C GLN A 96 5.86 -20.05 5.57
N ARG A 97 5.06 -19.06 5.99
CA ARG A 97 4.09 -18.40 5.11
C ARG A 97 4.78 -17.81 3.88
N ASP A 98 5.89 -17.11 4.07
CA ASP A 98 6.59 -16.42 2.99
C ASP A 98 7.23 -17.40 2.00
N ALA A 99 7.87 -18.48 2.50
CA ALA A 99 8.39 -19.57 1.67
C ALA A 99 7.28 -20.29 0.90
N LEU A 100 6.13 -20.56 1.54
CA LEU A 100 4.98 -21.20 0.91
C LEU A 100 4.36 -20.29 -0.16
N ALA A 101 4.18 -19.01 0.14
CA ALA A 101 3.65 -18.02 -0.80
C ALA A 101 4.52 -17.91 -2.05
N ALA A 102 5.86 -17.91 -1.89
CA ALA A 102 6.79 -17.92 -3.02
C ALA A 102 6.56 -19.12 -3.97
N ALA A 103 6.41 -20.32 -3.42
CA ALA A 103 6.19 -21.53 -4.20
C ALA A 103 4.80 -21.55 -4.86
N LEU A 104 3.75 -21.13 -4.15
CA LEU A 104 2.39 -21.04 -4.69
C LEU A 104 2.29 -19.99 -5.79
N LYS A 105 2.99 -18.86 -5.67
CA LYS A 105 3.04 -17.84 -6.72
C LYS A 105 3.70 -18.38 -7.99
N ALA A 106 4.78 -19.13 -7.83
CA ALA A 106 5.42 -19.82 -8.95
C ALA A 106 4.46 -20.82 -9.61
N LEU A 107 3.69 -21.58 -8.81
CA LEU A 107 2.69 -22.51 -9.33
C LEU A 107 1.59 -21.78 -10.11
N GLU A 108 1.04 -20.69 -9.58
CA GLU A 108 0.02 -19.87 -10.26
C GLU A 108 0.50 -19.40 -11.63
N HIS A 109 1.75 -18.94 -11.72
CA HIS A 109 2.35 -18.51 -12.99
C HIS A 109 2.48 -19.64 -14.02
N HIS A 110 2.73 -20.86 -13.56
CA HIS A 110 2.90 -22.03 -14.43
C HIS A 110 1.61 -22.84 -14.66
N LYS A 111 0.54 -22.54 -13.92
CA LYS A 111 -0.73 -23.27 -13.92
C LYS A 111 -1.33 -23.43 -15.32
N ALA A 112 -1.47 -22.35 -16.08
CA ALA A 112 -2.03 -22.41 -17.44
C ALA A 112 -1.23 -23.34 -18.39
N LYS A 113 0.08 -23.45 -18.20
CA LYS A 113 0.92 -24.39 -18.99
C LYS A 113 0.75 -25.82 -18.52
N PHE A 114 0.70 -26.04 -17.21
CA PHE A 114 0.48 -27.36 -16.62
C PHE A 114 -0.90 -27.90 -16.96
N ASP A 115 -1.95 -27.09 -16.87
CA ASP A 115 -3.33 -27.46 -17.23
C ASP A 115 -3.43 -27.89 -18.71
N ASN A 116 -2.72 -27.20 -19.61
CA ASN A 116 -2.67 -27.57 -21.03
C ASN A 116 -1.96 -28.92 -21.24
N ILE A 117 -0.87 -29.17 -20.51
CA ILE A 117 -0.18 -30.47 -20.53
C ILE A 117 -1.12 -31.55 -20.00
N ASP A 118 -1.78 -31.32 -18.86
CA ASP A 118 -2.71 -32.29 -18.26
C ASP A 118 -3.87 -32.63 -19.18
N ALA A 119 -4.46 -31.63 -19.87
CA ALA A 119 -5.51 -31.85 -20.85
C ALA A 119 -5.05 -32.77 -22.00
N ARG A 120 -3.83 -32.57 -22.52
CA ARG A 120 -3.25 -33.43 -23.57
C ARG A 120 -2.92 -34.83 -23.07
N LEU A 121 -2.54 -34.97 -21.79
CA LEU A 121 -2.25 -36.27 -21.19
C LEU A 121 -3.51 -37.08 -20.90
N HIS A 122 -4.60 -36.41 -20.54
CA HIS A 122 -5.92 -37.03 -20.38
C HIS A 122 -6.39 -37.66 -21.71
N GLU A 123 -6.18 -37.00 -22.85
CA GLU A 123 -6.49 -37.59 -24.18
C GLU A 123 -5.68 -38.86 -24.49
N LYS A 124 -4.47 -38.97 -23.93
CA LYS A 124 -3.53 -40.08 -24.14
C LYS A 124 -3.56 -41.15 -23.04
N ASN A 125 -4.40 -40.99 -22.01
CA ASN A 125 -4.45 -41.84 -20.81
C ASN A 125 -3.08 -41.96 -20.09
N MET A 126 -2.29 -40.88 -20.03
CA MET A 126 -0.95 -40.86 -19.41
C MET A 126 -0.87 -39.96 -18.17
N GLU A 127 -1.98 -39.81 -17.44
CA GLU A 127 -2.07 -38.91 -16.29
C GLU A 127 -1.09 -39.27 -15.17
N GLU A 128 -0.79 -40.56 -14.98
CA GLU A 128 0.19 -41.05 -14.00
C GLU A 128 1.60 -40.47 -14.23
N HIS A 129 1.93 -40.07 -15.46
CA HIS A 129 3.23 -39.50 -15.81
C HIS A 129 3.23 -37.97 -15.94
N SER A 130 2.16 -37.30 -15.51
CA SER A 130 2.01 -35.84 -15.58
C SER A 130 3.19 -35.10 -14.94
N GLU A 131 3.63 -35.49 -13.74
CA GLU A 131 4.76 -34.83 -13.08
C GLU A 131 6.08 -35.00 -13.84
N MET A 132 6.34 -36.21 -14.36
CA MET A 132 7.55 -36.49 -15.13
C MET A 132 7.59 -35.66 -16.43
N ILE A 133 6.46 -35.58 -17.14
CA ILE A 133 6.36 -34.82 -18.40
C ILE A 133 6.49 -33.33 -18.13
N LYS A 134 5.82 -32.80 -17.11
CA LYS A 134 5.97 -31.40 -16.67
C LYS A 134 7.43 -31.09 -16.31
N SER A 135 8.14 -32.00 -15.65
CA SER A 135 9.57 -31.83 -15.33
C SER A 135 10.45 -31.68 -16.58
N LEU A 136 10.20 -32.49 -17.62
CA LEU A 136 10.93 -32.43 -18.89
C LEU A 136 10.64 -31.13 -19.64
N VAL A 137 9.38 -30.68 -19.63
CA VAL A 137 8.99 -29.40 -20.25
C VAL A 137 9.66 -28.22 -19.54
N LEU A 138 9.76 -28.26 -18.22
CA LEU A 138 10.47 -27.22 -17.45
C LEU A 138 11.98 -27.18 -17.74
N ARG A 139 12.58 -28.31 -18.13
CA ARG A 139 13.97 -28.42 -18.62
C ARG A 139 14.15 -27.99 -20.07
N GLY A 140 13.09 -27.55 -20.75
CA GLY A 140 13.14 -26.98 -22.11
C GLY A 140 12.81 -27.95 -23.24
N TYR A 141 12.37 -29.17 -22.94
CA TYR A 141 11.87 -30.08 -23.98
C TYR A 141 10.48 -29.66 -24.48
N PRO A 142 10.20 -29.70 -25.79
CA PRO A 142 8.85 -29.53 -26.31
C PRO A 142 7.89 -30.57 -25.74
N VAL A 143 6.63 -30.20 -25.55
CA VAL A 143 5.60 -31.07 -24.93
C VAL A 143 5.49 -32.41 -25.65
N GLU A 144 5.36 -32.40 -26.98
CA GLU A 144 5.30 -33.63 -27.78
C GLU A 144 6.56 -34.50 -27.62
N ARG A 145 7.75 -33.89 -27.55
CA ARG A 145 9.01 -34.65 -27.36
C ARG A 145 9.09 -35.24 -25.95
N ALA A 146 8.65 -34.51 -24.94
CA ALA A 146 8.59 -35.00 -23.56
C ALA A 146 7.63 -36.20 -23.44
N ILE A 147 6.48 -36.13 -24.10
CA ILE A 147 5.51 -37.24 -24.17
C ILE A 147 6.15 -38.45 -24.85
N SER A 148 6.73 -38.30 -26.05
CA SER A 148 7.35 -39.42 -26.78
C SER A 148 8.50 -40.07 -25.99
N MET A 149 9.32 -39.29 -25.30
CA MET A 149 10.40 -39.85 -24.47
C MET A 149 9.87 -40.69 -23.30
N VAL A 150 8.72 -40.33 -22.74
CA VAL A 150 8.08 -41.09 -21.68
C VAL A 150 7.38 -42.33 -22.26
N GLU A 151 6.69 -42.20 -23.40
CA GLU A 151 6.10 -43.33 -24.15
C GLU A 151 7.17 -44.38 -24.55
N GLU A 152 8.35 -43.93 -25.01
CA GLU A 152 9.49 -44.79 -25.36
C GLU A 152 10.06 -45.52 -24.13
N LYS A 153 10.16 -44.83 -22.98
CA LYS A 153 10.61 -45.44 -21.72
C LYS A 153 9.62 -46.46 -21.16
N ILE A 154 8.32 -46.25 -21.34
CA ILE A 154 7.28 -47.21 -20.92
C ILE A 154 7.25 -48.43 -21.85
N SER A 155 7.56 -48.23 -23.14
CA SER A 155 7.55 -49.30 -24.14
C SER A 155 8.82 -50.17 -24.13
N GLN A 156 9.89 -49.73 -23.48
CA GLN A 156 11.11 -50.52 -23.30
C GLN A 156 11.14 -51.12 -21.89
N PRO A 157 11.00 -52.45 -21.71
CA PRO A 157 11.27 -53.07 -20.43
C PRO A 157 12.74 -52.83 -20.05
N GLU A 158 12.98 -52.42 -18.81
CA GLU A 158 14.32 -52.22 -18.25
C GLU A 158 15.20 -53.43 -18.59
N SER A 159 16.17 -53.20 -19.47
CA SER A 159 17.26 -54.14 -19.67
C SER A 159 18.27 -53.89 -18.55
N PRO A 160 18.70 -54.90 -17.80
CA PRO A 160 19.76 -54.73 -16.81
C PRO A 160 21.05 -54.24 -17.49
N PRO A 161 21.93 -53.51 -16.80
CA PRO A 161 23.15 -52.97 -17.40
C PRO A 161 24.00 -54.11 -18.01
N GLN A 162 24.17 -54.11 -19.33
CA GLN A 162 25.05 -55.06 -20.00
C GLN A 162 26.51 -54.68 -19.73
N GLU A 163 27.22 -55.56 -19.04
CA GLU A 163 28.69 -55.61 -19.03
C GLU A 163 29.19 -55.90 -20.44
N LEU A 164 30.16 -55.09 -20.91
CA LEU A 164 30.86 -55.28 -22.18
C LEU A 164 31.79 -56.52 -22.13
N PRO A 165 31.70 -57.48 -23.06
CA PRO A 165 32.77 -58.44 -23.27
C PRO A 165 33.73 -57.94 -24.35
N LEU A 166 34.97 -57.65 -23.94
CA LEU A 166 36.13 -57.67 -24.82
C LEU A 166 36.37 -59.12 -25.29
N THR A 167 36.33 -59.36 -26.60
CA THR A 167 37.32 -60.11 -27.40
C THR A 167 36.69 -60.54 -28.74
N ALA A 168 37.24 -60.04 -29.85
CA ALA A 168 37.08 -60.63 -31.16
C ALA A 168 38.47 -60.87 -31.75
N GLU A 169 38.82 -62.13 -31.97
CA GLU A 169 39.98 -62.53 -32.79
C GLU A 169 39.69 -62.28 -34.28
N PRO A 170 40.68 -61.94 -35.12
CA PRO A 170 40.46 -61.72 -36.55
C PRO A 170 40.58 -63.03 -37.35
N GLU A 171 39.66 -63.24 -38.30
CA GLU A 171 39.77 -64.28 -39.34
C GLU A 171 40.95 -64.00 -40.31
N PRO A 172 41.58 -65.05 -40.90
CA PRO A 172 42.72 -64.87 -41.79
C PRO A 172 42.32 -64.50 -43.24
N ALA A 173 43.08 -63.55 -43.78
CA ALA A 173 42.91 -62.94 -45.10
C ALA A 173 43.06 -63.93 -46.29
N GLN A 174 42.10 -63.88 -47.20
CA GLN A 174 42.18 -64.51 -48.53
C GLN A 174 43.18 -63.75 -49.41
N LYS A 175 44.05 -64.50 -50.11
CA LYS A 175 45.08 -63.98 -51.02
C LYS A 175 44.45 -63.36 -52.27
N HIS A 176 44.25 -62.05 -52.29
CA HIS A 176 43.98 -61.30 -53.52
C HIS A 176 45.27 -61.10 -54.33
N SER A 177 45.18 -61.17 -55.66
CA SER A 177 46.31 -60.93 -56.56
C SER A 177 46.87 -59.51 -56.39
N ALA A 178 48.19 -59.36 -56.52
CA ALA A 178 48.91 -58.11 -56.26
C ALA A 178 48.39 -56.90 -57.09
N GLU A 179 47.86 -57.14 -58.28
CA GLU A 179 47.24 -56.13 -59.16
C GLU A 179 45.94 -55.53 -58.60
N LEU A 180 45.07 -56.37 -58.00
CA LEU A 180 43.82 -55.90 -57.39
C LEU A 180 44.08 -55.06 -56.14
N LEU A 181 45.10 -55.43 -55.37
CA LEU A 181 45.55 -54.66 -54.22
C LEU A 181 46.15 -53.33 -54.64
N GLN A 182 46.96 -53.27 -55.71
CA GLN A 182 47.50 -52.01 -56.21
C GLN A 182 46.42 -51.04 -56.71
N LYS A 183 45.43 -51.52 -57.46
CA LYS A 183 44.28 -50.69 -57.87
C LYS A 183 43.50 -50.16 -56.66
N LYS A 184 43.24 -51.03 -55.68
CA LYS A 184 42.50 -50.66 -54.47
C LYS A 184 43.27 -49.67 -53.60
N VAL A 185 44.60 -49.80 -53.53
CA VAL A 185 45.47 -48.83 -52.87
C VAL A 185 45.39 -47.48 -53.59
N ALA A 186 45.46 -47.45 -54.92
CA ALA A 186 45.34 -46.22 -55.71
C ALA A 186 44.00 -45.50 -55.48
N ASP A 187 42.88 -46.23 -55.56
CA ASP A 187 41.53 -45.71 -55.31
C ASP A 187 41.37 -45.19 -53.86
N LEU A 188 41.95 -45.91 -52.89
CA LEU A 188 41.96 -45.50 -51.49
C LEU A 188 42.80 -44.23 -51.27
N THR A 189 43.97 -44.12 -51.89
CA THR A 189 44.77 -42.87 -51.82
C THR A 189 44.01 -41.68 -52.38
N HIS A 190 43.34 -41.83 -53.53
CA HIS A 190 42.57 -40.73 -54.13
C HIS A 190 41.35 -40.34 -53.29
N THR A 191 40.68 -41.32 -52.66
CA THR A 191 39.59 -41.02 -51.71
C THR A 191 40.10 -40.36 -50.44
N VAL A 192 41.27 -40.75 -49.93
CA VAL A 192 41.90 -40.07 -48.79
C VAL A 192 42.23 -38.62 -49.13
N GLU A 193 42.82 -38.34 -50.29
CA GLU A 193 43.11 -36.98 -50.75
C GLU A 193 41.86 -36.11 -50.81
N ARG A 194 40.80 -36.59 -51.47
CA ARG A 194 39.53 -35.86 -51.58
C ARG A 194 38.86 -35.63 -50.21
N LEU A 195 38.92 -36.63 -49.33
CA LEU A 195 38.41 -36.50 -47.96
C LEU A 195 39.24 -35.51 -47.13
N THR A 196 40.56 -35.43 -47.35
CA THR A 196 41.40 -34.44 -46.69
C THR A 196 41.11 -33.02 -47.17
N GLU A 197 40.91 -32.81 -48.48
CA GLU A 197 40.49 -31.51 -49.02
C GLU A 197 39.14 -31.07 -48.45
N TYR A 198 38.14 -31.96 -48.48
CA TYR A 198 36.81 -31.67 -47.93
C TYR A 198 36.84 -31.38 -46.43
N ARG A 199 37.71 -32.08 -45.69
CA ARG A 199 37.94 -31.80 -44.26
C ARG A 199 38.52 -30.40 -44.06
N THR A 200 39.50 -29.99 -44.87
CA THR A 200 40.10 -28.65 -44.76
C THR A 200 39.10 -27.54 -45.08
N GLU A 201 38.23 -27.73 -46.08
CA GLU A 201 37.15 -26.79 -46.40
C GLU A 201 36.15 -26.68 -45.25
N LEU A 202 35.70 -27.83 -44.70
CA LEU A 202 34.81 -27.87 -43.54
C LEU A 202 35.44 -27.21 -42.30
N GLU A 203 36.75 -27.39 -42.08
CA GLU A 203 37.47 -26.76 -40.97
C GLU A 203 37.54 -25.23 -41.13
N GLN A 204 37.78 -24.73 -42.35
CA GLN A 204 37.72 -23.29 -42.66
C GLN A 204 36.32 -22.71 -42.48
N GLU A 205 35.28 -23.41 -42.96
CA GLU A 205 33.89 -22.99 -42.77
C GLU A 205 33.50 -22.96 -41.29
N ASN A 206 33.94 -23.97 -40.51
CA ASN A 206 33.72 -23.99 -39.07
C ASN A 206 34.40 -22.81 -38.37
N GLN A 207 35.63 -22.45 -38.76
CA GLN A 207 36.32 -21.29 -38.21
C GLN A 207 35.57 -19.99 -38.52
N ASN A 208 35.12 -19.82 -39.76
CA ASN A 208 34.38 -18.62 -40.17
C ASN A 208 33.04 -18.50 -39.42
N LEU A 209 32.29 -19.60 -39.33
CA LEU A 209 31.03 -19.64 -38.56
C LEU A 209 31.24 -19.36 -37.08
N ARG A 210 32.31 -19.87 -36.47
CA ARG A 210 32.66 -19.58 -35.07
C ARG A 210 32.95 -18.09 -34.86
N GLN A 211 33.66 -17.47 -35.78
CA GLN A 211 33.98 -16.04 -35.70
C GLN A 211 32.73 -15.17 -35.86
N GLN A 212 31.84 -15.52 -36.79
CA GLN A 212 30.54 -14.85 -36.94
C GLN A 212 29.67 -15.00 -35.69
N LEU A 213 29.71 -16.18 -35.04
CA LEU A 213 28.99 -16.42 -33.79
C LEU A 213 29.52 -15.53 -32.66
N GLU A 214 30.83 -15.40 -32.52
CA GLU A 214 31.46 -14.51 -31.52
C GLU A 214 31.06 -13.05 -31.76
N ASP A 215 31.14 -12.56 -33.00
CA ASP A 215 30.78 -11.19 -33.36
C ASP A 215 29.28 -10.92 -33.08
N ALA A 216 28.40 -11.85 -33.45
CA ALA A 216 26.97 -11.75 -33.17
C ALA A 216 26.69 -11.72 -31.65
N GLN A 217 27.37 -12.56 -30.87
CA GLN A 217 27.24 -12.59 -29.42
C GLN A 217 27.75 -11.30 -28.76
N GLN A 218 28.86 -10.73 -29.24
CA GLN A 218 29.36 -9.44 -28.75
C GLN A 218 28.38 -8.30 -29.03
N ASN A 219 27.85 -8.24 -30.24
CA ASN A 219 26.85 -7.24 -30.62
C ASN A 219 25.57 -7.37 -29.78
N LEU A 220 25.12 -8.59 -29.50
CA LEU A 220 23.96 -8.84 -28.64
C LEU A 220 24.19 -8.32 -27.21
N ARG A 221 25.37 -8.57 -26.64
CA ARG A 221 25.75 -8.06 -25.31
C ARG A 221 25.78 -6.54 -25.25
N LEU A 222 26.28 -5.89 -26.30
CA LEU A 222 26.30 -4.43 -26.41
C LEU A 222 24.88 -3.86 -26.49
N TYR A 223 24.02 -4.49 -27.29
CA TYR A 223 22.62 -4.10 -27.43
C TYR A 223 21.86 -4.26 -26.11
N ASP A 224 21.98 -5.41 -25.44
CA ASP A 224 21.37 -5.68 -24.14
C ASP A 224 21.81 -4.66 -23.08
N ARG A 225 23.10 -4.31 -23.05
CA ARG A 225 23.62 -3.30 -22.12
C ARG A 225 23.01 -1.92 -22.38
N LYS A 226 22.88 -1.54 -23.65
CA LYS A 226 22.29 -0.25 -24.05
C LYS A 226 20.80 -0.20 -23.73
N SER A 227 20.03 -1.22 -24.10
CA SER A 227 18.61 -1.32 -23.79
C SER A 227 18.34 -1.34 -22.29
N ARG A 228 19.15 -2.07 -21.49
CA ARG A 228 19.06 -2.02 -20.03
C ARG A 228 19.29 -0.62 -19.48
N LYS A 229 20.30 0.08 -19.99
CA LYS A 229 20.59 1.47 -19.57
C LYS A 229 19.42 2.40 -19.89
N GLU A 230 18.86 2.30 -21.11
CA GLU A 230 17.72 3.12 -21.55
C GLU A 230 16.46 2.85 -20.70
N VAL A 231 16.20 1.58 -20.33
CA VAL A 231 15.09 1.21 -19.45
C VAL A 231 15.27 1.80 -18.05
N LEU A 232 16.47 1.67 -17.46
CA LEU A 232 16.78 2.23 -16.14
C LEU A 232 16.67 3.76 -16.13
N GLU A 233 17.17 4.43 -17.17
CA GLU A 233 17.05 5.88 -17.33
C GLU A 233 15.58 6.30 -17.46
N SER A 234 14.80 5.57 -18.27
CA SER A 234 13.37 5.83 -18.45
C SER A 234 12.57 5.64 -17.15
N GLN A 235 12.89 4.60 -16.37
CA GLN A 235 12.27 4.37 -15.06
C GLN A 235 12.64 5.47 -14.06
N ALA A 236 13.92 5.89 -14.04
CA ALA A 236 14.37 6.98 -13.18
C ALA A 236 13.69 8.31 -13.54
N ILE A 237 13.53 8.60 -14.84
CA ILE A 237 12.79 9.78 -15.33
C ILE A 237 11.34 9.72 -14.89
N LYS A 238 10.63 8.61 -15.13
CA LYS A 238 9.23 8.45 -14.71
C LYS A 238 9.05 8.62 -13.20
N SER A 239 9.96 8.06 -12.40
CA SER A 239 9.94 8.22 -10.95
C SER A 239 10.12 9.69 -10.56
N LYS A 240 11.10 10.39 -11.14
CA LYS A 240 11.34 11.81 -10.90
C LYS A 240 10.15 12.67 -11.34
N GLU A 241 9.56 12.41 -12.51
CA GLU A 241 8.37 13.11 -13.00
C GLU A 241 7.18 12.94 -12.05
N SER A 242 6.95 11.72 -11.55
CA SER A 242 5.91 11.49 -10.55
C SER A 242 6.17 12.27 -9.26
N HIS A 243 7.42 12.35 -8.80
CA HIS A 243 7.78 13.15 -7.62
C HIS A 243 7.60 14.65 -7.87
N ILE A 244 8.03 15.15 -9.03
CA ILE A 244 7.84 16.55 -9.43
C ILE A 244 6.35 16.90 -9.46
N LYS A 245 5.50 16.01 -9.99
CA LYS A 245 4.05 16.24 -10.01
C LYS A 245 3.47 16.34 -8.60
N LYS A 246 3.81 15.39 -7.70
CA LYS A 246 3.37 15.42 -6.30
C LYS A 246 3.83 16.69 -5.58
N LEU A 247 5.11 17.03 -5.71
CA LEU A 247 5.67 18.26 -5.13
C LEU A 247 5.01 19.52 -5.71
N GLY A 248 4.65 19.51 -6.99
CA GLY A 248 3.93 20.61 -7.63
C GLY A 248 2.51 20.80 -7.08
N GLU A 249 1.80 19.71 -6.80
CA GLU A 249 0.48 19.72 -6.17
C GLU A 249 0.55 20.23 -4.72
N GLU A 250 1.52 19.74 -3.94
CA GLU A 250 1.77 20.19 -2.56
C GLU A 250 2.13 21.69 -2.52
N LEU A 251 3.03 22.14 -3.40
CA LEU A 251 3.41 23.55 -3.51
C LEU A 251 2.21 24.44 -3.85
N LYS A 252 1.28 23.96 -4.69
CA LYS A 252 0.07 24.71 -5.03
C LYS A 252 -0.85 24.85 -3.81
N ILE A 253 -1.06 23.79 -3.05
CA ILE A 253 -1.86 23.81 -1.82
C ILE A 253 -1.23 24.79 -0.82
N GLU A 254 0.08 24.70 -0.62
CA GLU A 254 0.77 25.53 0.36
C GLU A 254 0.80 27.01 -0.03
N ARG A 255 0.91 27.31 -1.33
CA ARG A 255 0.76 28.69 -1.85
C ARG A 255 -0.63 29.26 -1.62
N GLU A 256 -1.69 28.47 -1.81
CA GLU A 256 -3.05 28.92 -1.51
C GLU A 256 -3.24 29.18 -0.02
N LYS A 257 -2.73 28.31 0.87
CA LYS A 257 -2.75 28.57 2.32
C LYS A 257 -2.00 29.85 2.68
N ALA A 258 -0.79 30.03 2.15
CA ALA A 258 0.01 31.23 2.39
C ALA A 258 -0.72 32.49 1.92
N ARG A 259 -1.42 32.42 0.78
CA ARG A 259 -2.24 33.51 0.26
C ARG A 259 -3.39 33.86 1.21
N LEU A 260 -4.14 32.86 1.68
CA LEU A 260 -5.25 33.05 2.62
C LEU A 260 -4.76 33.64 3.95
N LEU A 261 -3.70 33.07 4.52
CA LEU A 261 -3.10 33.57 5.77
C LEU A 261 -2.56 35.00 5.62
N SER A 262 -2.03 35.36 4.46
CA SER A 262 -1.59 36.73 4.16
C SER A 262 -2.77 37.70 4.13
N GLN A 263 -3.87 37.33 3.48
CA GLN A 263 -5.10 38.13 3.45
C GLN A 263 -5.68 38.31 4.86
N GLU A 264 -5.73 37.24 5.67
CA GLU A 264 -6.16 37.31 7.06
C GLU A 264 -5.26 38.23 7.91
N ASN A 265 -3.94 38.18 7.70
CA ASN A 265 -3.00 39.07 8.40
C ASN A 265 -3.19 40.54 8.05
N GLU A 266 -3.46 40.88 6.79
CA GLU A 266 -3.73 42.26 6.39
C GLU A 266 -5.02 42.78 7.05
N ILE A 267 -6.08 41.98 7.07
CA ILE A 267 -7.33 42.31 7.76
C ILE A 267 -7.08 42.55 9.25
N LEU A 268 -6.30 41.67 9.90
CA LEU A 268 -5.94 41.84 11.31
C LEU A 268 -5.16 43.15 11.59
N LYS A 269 -4.29 43.57 10.67
CA LYS A 269 -3.58 44.85 10.78
C LYS A 269 -4.55 46.02 10.67
N GLU A 270 -5.45 46.01 9.69
CA GLU A 270 -6.48 47.04 9.51
C GLU A 270 -7.43 47.11 10.72
N MET A 271 -7.81 45.97 11.30
CA MET A 271 -8.62 45.95 12.50
C MET A 271 -7.88 46.56 13.69
N ARG A 272 -6.61 46.21 13.88
CA ARG A 272 -5.79 46.78 14.95
C ARG A 272 -5.70 48.30 14.83
N THR A 273 -5.58 48.84 13.61
CA THR A 273 -5.55 50.31 13.42
C THR A 273 -6.90 50.95 13.74
N LEU A 274 -8.02 50.30 13.39
CA LEU A 274 -9.36 50.76 13.74
C LEU A 274 -9.62 50.70 15.26
N GLU A 275 -9.16 49.67 15.95
CA GLU A 275 -9.19 49.55 17.41
C GLU A 275 -8.44 50.73 18.08
N TYR A 276 -7.22 51.04 17.62
CA TYR A 276 -6.45 52.19 18.11
C TYR A 276 -7.17 53.52 17.89
N SER A 277 -7.95 53.65 16.82
CA SER A 277 -8.74 54.85 16.55
C SER A 277 -9.93 55.01 17.50
N GLN A 278 -10.25 53.99 18.31
CA GLN A 278 -11.38 53.89 19.24
C GLN A 278 -12.79 54.05 18.63
N LYS A 279 -12.93 54.23 17.32
CA LYS A 279 -14.23 54.44 16.66
C LYS A 279 -15.00 53.16 16.36
N ALA A 280 -14.30 52.03 16.30
CA ALA A 280 -14.89 50.76 15.95
C ALA A 280 -14.45 49.65 16.92
N LEU A 281 -15.31 48.64 17.08
CA LEU A 281 -15.03 47.47 17.90
C LEU A 281 -14.85 46.23 17.01
N PRO A 282 -13.85 45.38 17.29
CA PRO A 282 -13.65 44.12 16.61
C PRO A 282 -14.72 43.12 17.07
N VAL A 283 -15.21 42.33 16.14
CA VAL A 283 -16.16 41.25 16.40
C VAL A 283 -15.58 39.97 15.81
N LYS A 284 -15.58 38.89 16.58
CA LYS A 284 -15.16 37.58 16.07
C LYS A 284 -16.36 36.86 15.49
N VAL A 285 -16.20 36.33 14.29
CA VAL A 285 -17.29 35.70 13.54
C VAL A 285 -17.21 34.20 13.73
N LEU A 286 -18.32 33.63 14.18
CA LEU A 286 -18.54 32.22 14.31
C LEU A 286 -19.51 31.78 13.19
N PRO A 287 -19.05 31.03 12.18
CA PRO A 287 -19.89 30.61 11.06
C PRO A 287 -21.12 29.80 11.49
N ARG A 288 -20.97 28.92 12.48
CA ARG A 288 -22.00 28.06 13.06
C ARG A 288 -21.82 27.97 14.57
N PHE A 289 -22.92 28.11 15.29
CA PHE A 289 -22.96 28.00 16.74
C PHE A 289 -22.78 26.54 17.19
N SER A 290 -21.54 26.06 17.24
CA SER A 290 -21.17 24.69 17.63
C SER A 290 -19.90 24.70 18.49
N LYS A 291 -19.69 23.64 19.28
CA LYS A 291 -18.51 23.53 20.16
C LYS A 291 -17.21 23.41 19.35
N GLU A 292 -17.29 22.69 18.24
CA GLU A 292 -16.17 22.48 17.32
C GLU A 292 -15.70 23.80 16.73
N GLU A 293 -16.62 24.65 16.30
CA GLU A 293 -16.27 25.95 15.73
C GLU A 293 -15.81 26.96 16.78
N ILE A 294 -16.37 26.92 18.00
CA ILE A 294 -15.88 27.76 19.10
C ILE A 294 -14.43 27.40 19.40
N ARG A 295 -14.10 26.11 19.50
CA ARG A 295 -12.71 25.65 19.69
C ARG A 295 -11.82 26.06 18.52
N ALA A 296 -12.27 25.86 17.29
CA ALA A 296 -11.49 26.22 16.10
C ALA A 296 -11.25 27.75 15.98
N LEU A 297 -12.16 28.57 16.51
CA LEU A 297 -12.00 30.01 16.60
C LEU A 297 -11.04 30.39 17.74
N ASP A 298 -11.14 29.73 18.89
CA ASP A 298 -10.28 29.95 20.05
C ASP A 298 -8.82 29.54 19.78
N ASP A 299 -8.60 28.41 19.11
CA ASP A 299 -7.27 27.92 18.74
C ASP A 299 -6.58 28.88 17.74
N ARG A 300 -7.35 29.50 16.85
CA ARG A 300 -6.82 30.40 15.81
C ARG A 300 -6.62 31.83 16.29
N PHE A 301 -7.53 32.35 17.11
CA PHE A 301 -7.58 33.78 17.45
C PHE A 301 -7.77 34.09 18.93
N THR A 302 -7.84 33.07 19.79
CA THR A 302 -7.98 33.14 21.26
C THR A 302 -9.08 34.08 21.74
N ILE A 303 -10.24 33.55 22.11
CA ILE A 303 -11.36 34.31 22.66
C ILE A 303 -10.95 34.86 24.03
N LYS A 304 -10.94 36.19 24.16
CA LYS A 304 -10.58 36.90 25.38
C LYS A 304 -11.83 37.44 26.07
N GLU A 305 -11.66 37.71 27.35
CA GLU A 305 -12.67 38.42 28.12
C GLU A 305 -12.93 39.81 27.50
N GLY A 306 -14.20 40.15 27.32
CA GLY A 306 -14.62 41.39 26.69
C GLY A 306 -14.84 41.33 25.17
N ASP A 307 -14.53 40.21 24.52
CA ASP A 307 -14.75 40.04 23.08
C ASP A 307 -16.26 39.99 22.73
N ILE A 308 -16.60 40.48 21.53
CA ILE A 308 -17.95 40.40 20.95
C ILE A 308 -17.96 39.30 19.90
N ILE A 309 -18.94 38.40 19.97
CA ILE A 309 -19.06 37.27 19.04
C ILE A 309 -20.25 37.49 18.11
N TYR A 310 -20.06 37.34 16.80
CA TYR A 310 -21.13 37.31 15.81
C TYR A 310 -21.42 35.87 15.37
N LEU A 311 -22.67 35.44 15.51
CA LEU A 311 -23.16 34.14 15.08
C LEU A 311 -23.84 34.27 13.71
N GLN A 312 -23.20 33.70 12.68
CA GLN A 312 -23.76 33.72 11.33
C GLN A 312 -24.88 32.68 11.17
N ASP A 313 -24.71 31.48 11.74
CA ASP A 313 -25.74 30.44 11.87
C ASP A 313 -25.90 30.05 13.35
N PRO A 314 -26.91 30.59 14.06
CA PRO A 314 -27.16 30.32 15.47
C PRO A 314 -27.90 28.99 15.73
N SER A 315 -28.33 28.25 14.70
CA SER A 315 -29.24 27.10 14.84
C SER A 315 -28.60 25.87 15.51
N GLY A 316 -27.27 25.77 15.49
CA GLY A 316 -26.55 24.56 15.91
C GLY A 316 -26.28 24.41 17.41
N GLY A 317 -26.51 25.45 18.22
CA GLY A 317 -26.01 25.50 19.60
C GLY A 317 -27.10 25.65 20.63
N GLY A 318 -26.97 24.87 21.71
CA GLY A 318 -27.86 24.88 22.87
C GLY A 318 -27.17 25.43 24.12
N ALA A 319 -27.75 25.12 25.28
CA ALA A 319 -27.27 25.61 26.58
C ALA A 319 -25.79 25.30 26.86
N THR A 320 -25.30 24.12 26.44
CA THR A 320 -23.90 23.73 26.62
C THR A 320 -22.92 24.55 25.79
N THR A 321 -23.33 24.93 24.57
CA THR A 321 -22.52 25.72 23.65
C THR A 321 -22.49 27.18 24.12
N ALA A 322 -23.60 27.66 24.69
CA ALA A 322 -23.68 28.97 25.33
C ALA A 322 -22.72 29.08 26.53
N ARG A 323 -22.66 28.06 27.38
CA ARG A 323 -21.73 28.03 28.53
C ARG A 323 -20.26 28.12 28.12
N GLU A 324 -19.87 27.51 27.01
CA GLU A 324 -18.48 27.62 26.52
C GLU A 324 -18.09 29.06 26.17
N LEU A 325 -19.00 29.84 25.58
CA LEU A 325 -18.76 31.26 25.33
C LEU A 325 -18.82 32.09 26.63
N MET A 326 -19.72 31.75 27.55
CA MET A 326 -19.83 32.42 28.86
C MET A 326 -18.58 32.24 29.71
N GLU A 327 -18.01 31.03 29.76
CA GLU A 327 -16.78 30.74 30.52
C GLU A 327 -15.58 31.55 30.01
N LYS A 328 -15.61 31.96 28.74
CA LYS A 328 -14.59 32.82 28.13
C LYS A 328 -14.79 34.31 28.43
N GLY A 329 -15.89 34.70 29.05
CA GLY A 329 -16.17 36.08 29.46
C GLY A 329 -16.51 37.01 28.30
N VAL A 330 -17.25 36.53 27.29
CA VAL A 330 -17.66 37.35 26.14
C VAL A 330 -18.58 38.50 26.57
N ARG A 331 -18.41 39.68 25.97
CA ARG A 331 -19.15 40.91 26.32
C ARG A 331 -20.57 40.91 25.78
N ALA A 332 -20.76 40.45 24.55
CA ALA A 332 -22.03 40.46 23.85
C ALA A 332 -22.03 39.45 22.70
N ILE A 333 -23.23 39.05 22.28
CA ILE A 333 -23.45 38.17 21.14
C ILE A 333 -24.34 38.88 20.13
N ILE A 334 -23.90 38.93 18.88
CA ILE A 334 -24.68 39.44 17.76
C ILE A 334 -25.14 38.23 16.95
N SER A 335 -26.43 38.11 16.68
CA SER A 335 -26.99 36.97 15.97
C SER A 335 -27.67 37.41 14.68
N LYS A 336 -27.39 36.71 13.58
CA LYS A 336 -28.06 36.93 12.29
C LYS A 336 -29.53 36.52 12.31
N GLU A 337 -29.81 35.39 12.98
CA GLU A 337 -31.14 34.80 13.11
C GLU A 337 -31.51 34.56 14.57
N ARG A 338 -32.72 34.08 14.85
CA ARG A 338 -33.09 33.69 16.22
C ARG A 338 -32.37 32.40 16.61
N MET A 339 -31.76 32.40 17.78
CA MET A 339 -31.16 31.20 18.39
C MET A 339 -32.20 30.38 19.15
N SER A 340 -31.77 29.22 19.67
CA SER A 340 -32.60 28.42 20.57
C SER A 340 -32.91 29.18 21.87
N HIS A 341 -34.16 29.12 22.33
CA HIS A 341 -34.61 29.72 23.60
C HIS A 341 -33.73 29.28 24.79
N LEU A 342 -33.28 28.03 24.80
CA LEU A 342 -32.40 27.51 25.84
C LEU A 342 -31.03 28.20 25.87
N ALA A 343 -30.49 28.58 24.72
CA ALA A 343 -29.21 29.29 24.64
C ALA A 343 -29.39 30.77 25.04
N GLU A 344 -30.47 31.39 24.58
CA GLU A 344 -30.82 32.79 24.91
C GLU A 344 -31.05 33.00 26.41
N GLU A 345 -31.72 32.05 27.08
CA GLU A 345 -31.92 32.06 28.54
C GLU A 345 -30.58 31.94 29.31
N GLU A 346 -29.65 31.11 28.84
CA GLU A 346 -28.32 30.97 29.45
C GLU A 346 -27.53 32.28 29.36
N PHE A 347 -27.52 32.95 28.20
CA PHE A 347 -26.87 34.25 28.04
C PHE A 347 -27.53 35.35 28.87
N THR A 348 -28.87 35.36 28.93
CA THR A 348 -29.62 36.33 29.76
C THR A 348 -29.28 36.17 31.24
N ARG A 349 -29.24 34.93 31.74
CA ARG A 349 -28.81 34.62 33.12
C ARG A 349 -27.36 35.01 33.40
N ALA A 350 -26.49 34.86 32.41
CA ALA A 350 -25.10 35.29 32.48
C ALA A 350 -24.90 36.81 32.31
N LYS A 351 -25.99 37.57 32.10
CA LYS A 351 -25.97 39.02 31.83
C LYS A 351 -25.21 39.40 30.56
N ILE A 352 -25.26 38.53 29.55
CA ILE A 352 -24.68 38.76 28.23
C ILE A 352 -25.80 39.10 27.25
N PRO A 353 -25.81 40.30 26.63
CA PRO A 353 -26.82 40.66 25.65
C PRO A 353 -26.70 39.85 24.37
N VAL A 354 -27.85 39.39 23.87
CA VAL A 354 -28.02 38.84 22.53
C VAL A 354 -28.71 39.90 21.69
N ILE A 355 -27.97 40.46 20.72
CA ILE A 355 -28.41 41.58 19.86
C ILE A 355 -28.62 41.06 18.45
N SER A 356 -29.62 41.56 17.75
CA SER A 356 -29.86 41.19 16.35
C SER A 356 -28.92 41.94 15.42
N GLU A 357 -28.41 41.29 14.37
CA GLU A 357 -27.63 41.96 13.30
C GLU A 357 -28.40 43.14 12.67
N ARG A 358 -29.74 43.12 12.71
CA ARG A 358 -30.57 44.22 12.18
C ARG A 358 -30.47 45.51 13.00
N GLU A 359 -30.08 45.40 14.27
CA GLU A 359 -30.00 46.52 15.21
C GLU A 359 -28.61 47.20 15.12
N ILE A 360 -27.55 46.43 14.83
CA ILE A 360 -26.19 46.94 14.72
C ILE A 360 -25.60 46.54 13.35
N PRO A 361 -25.44 47.49 12.41
CA PRO A 361 -24.77 47.23 11.14
C PRO A 361 -23.36 46.69 11.35
N LEU A 362 -23.13 45.46 10.89
CA LEU A 362 -21.85 44.76 10.98
C LEU A 362 -21.23 44.63 9.59
N LYS A 363 -19.93 44.91 9.48
CA LYS A 363 -19.15 44.57 8.28
C LYS A 363 -18.35 43.30 8.56
N VAL A 364 -18.71 42.20 7.91
CA VAL A 364 -18.07 40.89 8.07
C VAL A 364 -17.04 40.64 6.96
N LEU A 365 -15.84 40.19 7.35
CA LEU A 365 -14.76 39.75 6.47
C LEU A 365 -14.15 38.46 7.04
N GLY A 366 -14.57 37.31 6.52
CA GLY A 366 -14.11 36.00 6.95
C GLY A 366 -14.50 35.71 8.41
N ASN A 367 -13.50 35.43 9.26
CA ASN A 367 -13.69 35.10 10.68
C ASN A 367 -13.75 36.33 11.60
N PHE A 368 -13.80 37.53 11.03
CA PHE A 368 -13.87 38.77 11.78
C PHE A 368 -14.90 39.73 11.20
N GLY A 369 -15.34 40.66 12.03
CA GLY A 369 -16.17 41.77 11.62
C GLY A 369 -15.89 43.02 12.44
N VAL A 370 -16.43 44.14 11.98
CA VAL A 370 -16.26 45.44 12.62
C VAL A 370 -17.62 46.10 12.79
N ILE A 371 -17.86 46.64 13.98
CA ILE A 371 -19.04 47.43 14.32
C ILE A 371 -18.64 48.84 14.78
N SER A 372 -19.53 49.80 14.59
CA SER A 372 -19.37 51.13 15.18
C SER A 372 -19.44 51.03 16.71
N ARG A 373 -18.52 51.69 17.42
CA ARG A 373 -18.58 51.74 18.88
C ARG A 373 -19.85 52.45 19.35
N GLU A 374 -20.25 53.52 18.68
CA GLU A 374 -21.40 54.33 19.08
C GLU A 374 -22.70 53.52 18.99
N ASP A 375 -22.92 52.82 17.88
CA ASP A 375 -24.10 51.98 17.66
C ASP A 375 -24.15 50.84 18.68
N PHE A 376 -23.01 50.18 18.91
CA PHE A 376 -22.92 49.10 19.89
C PHE A 376 -23.19 49.56 21.32
N GLU A 377 -22.55 50.65 21.77
CA GLU A 377 -22.73 51.16 23.14
C GLU A 377 -24.17 51.67 23.35
N SER A 378 -24.81 52.24 22.34
CA SER A 378 -26.23 52.63 22.40
C SER A 378 -27.13 51.43 22.69
N GLU A 379 -27.07 50.38 21.87
CA GLU A 379 -27.89 49.18 22.03
C GLU A 379 -27.54 48.41 23.31
N PHE A 380 -26.25 48.32 23.65
CA PHE A 380 -25.80 47.70 24.89
C PHE A 380 -26.36 48.40 26.14
N ASN A 381 -26.38 49.73 26.15
CA ASN A 381 -26.94 50.51 27.26
C ASN A 381 -28.46 50.41 27.34
N GLN A 382 -29.16 50.40 26.19
CA GLN A 382 -30.61 50.18 26.15
C GLN A 382 -30.97 48.81 26.73
N TRP A 383 -30.27 47.76 26.32
CA TRP A 383 -30.46 46.42 26.88
C TRP A 383 -30.19 46.40 28.39
N LYS A 384 -29.11 47.04 28.85
CA LYS A 384 -28.77 47.11 30.27
C LYS A 384 -29.87 47.77 31.10
N MET A 385 -30.41 48.90 30.64
CA MET A 385 -31.55 49.57 31.28
C MET A 385 -32.80 48.68 31.32
N ALA A 386 -33.10 47.97 30.22
CA ALA A 386 -34.23 47.05 30.16
C ALA A 386 -34.07 45.90 31.17
N GLN A 387 -32.87 45.34 31.29
CA GLN A 387 -32.57 44.28 32.27
C GLN A 387 -32.70 44.78 33.71
N GLU A 388 -32.23 45.98 34.04
CA GLU A 388 -32.38 46.57 35.38
C GLU A 388 -33.86 46.73 35.75
N ILE A 389 -34.72 47.13 34.80
CA ILE A 389 -36.17 47.23 35.00
C ILE A 389 -36.80 45.84 35.23
N VAL A 390 -36.39 44.84 34.45
CA VAL A 390 -36.88 43.45 34.61
C VAL A 390 -36.46 42.87 35.96
N GLU A 391 -35.21 43.05 36.37
CA GLU A 391 -34.71 42.63 37.68
C GLU A 391 -35.47 43.33 38.82
N ALA A 392 -35.70 44.65 38.71
CA ALA A 392 -36.44 45.41 39.71
C ALA A 392 -37.87 44.86 39.89
N LYS A 393 -38.56 44.55 38.78
CA LYS A 393 -39.90 43.93 38.81
C LYS A 393 -39.89 42.52 39.39
N GLN A 394 -38.85 41.72 39.12
CA GLN A 394 -38.71 40.39 39.71
C GLN A 394 -38.47 40.46 41.22
N LYS A 395 -37.59 41.37 41.68
CA LYS A 395 -37.35 41.62 43.11
C LYS A 395 -38.62 42.09 43.82
N GLU A 396 -39.39 43.00 43.19
CA GLU A 396 -40.67 43.45 43.73
C GLU A 396 -41.66 42.28 43.88
N LYS A 397 -41.76 41.39 42.87
CA LYS A 397 -42.60 40.18 42.94
C LYS A 397 -42.15 39.23 44.05
N GLN A 398 -40.85 38.96 44.16
CA GLN A 398 -40.30 38.10 45.22
C GLN A 398 -40.58 38.66 46.62
N LEU A 399 -40.41 39.97 46.80
CA LEU A 399 -40.76 40.63 48.07
C LEU A 399 -42.25 40.51 48.39
N LYS A 400 -43.13 40.66 47.39
CA LYS A 400 -44.58 40.45 47.59
C LYS A 400 -44.90 39.02 48.02
N THR A 401 -44.30 38.01 47.39
CA THR A 401 -44.48 36.60 47.78
C THR A 401 -43.99 36.34 49.20
N ILE A 402 -42.82 36.86 49.59
CA ILE A 402 -42.30 36.73 50.97
C ILE A 402 -43.25 37.39 51.98
N ILE A 403 -43.81 38.55 51.64
CA ILE A 403 -44.79 39.24 52.49
C ILE A 403 -46.09 38.44 52.60
N GLU A 404 -46.56 37.83 51.52
CA GLU A 404 -47.74 36.96 51.51
C GLU A 404 -47.51 35.70 52.35
N GLU A 405 -46.39 35.00 52.16
CA GLU A 405 -46.00 33.84 52.98
C GLU A 405 -45.86 34.20 54.46
N TYR A 406 -45.32 35.39 54.78
CA TYR A 406 -45.21 35.88 56.16
C TYR A 406 -46.59 36.19 56.77
N LYS A 407 -47.51 36.78 55.99
CA LYS A 407 -48.89 37.04 56.42
C LYS A 407 -49.65 35.73 56.66
N GLU A 408 -49.52 34.74 55.77
CA GLU A 408 -50.14 33.43 55.93
C GLU A 408 -49.64 32.70 57.18
N LYS A 409 -48.33 32.73 57.45
CA LYS A 409 -47.75 32.17 58.69
C LYS A 409 -48.29 32.86 59.94
N ARG A 410 -48.36 34.20 59.96
CA ARG A 410 -48.93 34.97 61.08
C ARG A 410 -50.40 34.66 61.35
N ILE A 411 -51.20 34.46 60.31
CA ILE A 411 -52.61 34.07 60.46
C ILE A 411 -52.70 32.67 61.05
N LYS A 412 -51.84 31.74 60.60
CA LYS A 412 -51.78 30.37 61.12
C LYS A 412 -51.37 30.33 62.60
N ASP A 413 -50.33 31.06 62.99
CA ASP A 413 -49.85 31.16 64.36
C ASP A 413 -50.86 31.87 65.29
N GLY A 414 -51.62 32.84 64.75
CA GLY A 414 -52.67 33.55 65.49
C GLY A 414 -53.94 32.71 65.73
N ILE A 415 -54.23 31.75 64.84
CA ILE A 415 -55.35 30.81 65.02
C ILE A 415 -55.01 29.75 66.08
N GLU A 416 -53.75 29.33 66.16
CA GLU A 416 -53.29 28.41 67.22
C GLU A 416 -53.39 29.02 68.63
N GLN A 417 -53.13 30.32 68.80
CA GLN A 417 -53.25 30.99 70.11
C GLN A 417 -54.67 31.27 70.61
N VAL A 418 -55.70 31.16 69.75
CA VAL A 418 -57.12 31.33 70.14
C VAL A 418 -57.80 29.96 70.40
N SER A 419 -57.07 28.87 70.14
CA SER A 419 -57.55 27.48 70.26
C SER A 419 -57.07 26.76 71.53
N GLU A 420 -56.26 27.41 72.37
CA GLU A 420 -55.97 27.04 73.78
C GLU A 420 -56.81 27.90 74.73
#